data_AF-A0A415CSE0-F1
#
_entry.id   AF-A0A415CSE0-F1
#
_cell.length_a   1.000
_cell.length_b   1.000
_cell.length_c   1.000
_cell.angle_alpha   90.00
_cell.angle_beta   90.00
_cell.angle_gamma   90.00
#
_symmetry.space_group_name_H-M   'P 1'
#
loop_
_entity.id
_entity.type
_entity.pdbx_description
1 polymer ?
#
loop_
_entity_poly.entity_id
_entity_poly.type
_entity_poly.pdbx_seq_one_letter_code
_entity_poly.pdbx_strand_id
1 'polypeptide(L)'
;MLFKVDYTRLEDYKVWERGDGFCIYSFDNFKLWFGVNNELEQIGVTKGFFGTYNSVRIGTTMLDIKKIFGRYENDGDVYIIPGIAGICFELEDVDGWDELTAPIEWIFVYKC
;
A
#
# COMPACT_ATOMS: atom_id res chain seq x y z
N MET A 1 -12.37 16.11 -9.05
CA MET A 1 -11.06 15.64 -9.54
C MET A 1 -11.34 14.41 -10.38
N LEU A 2 -11.27 14.51 -11.71
CA LEU A 2 -11.40 13.37 -12.61
C LEU A 2 -10.01 12.77 -12.81
N PHE A 3 -9.81 11.51 -12.45
CA PHE A 3 -8.63 10.76 -12.84
C PHE A 3 -8.81 10.33 -14.29
N LYS A 4 -7.97 10.85 -15.19
CA LYS A 4 -7.85 10.35 -16.56
C LYS A 4 -6.91 9.15 -16.49
N VAL A 5 -7.45 7.94 -16.51
CA VAL A 5 -6.66 6.72 -16.56
C VAL A 5 -6.25 6.52 -18.02
N ASP A 6 -4.95 6.59 -18.30
CA ASP A 6 -4.41 6.11 -19.57
C ASP A 6 -4.61 4.59 -19.62
N TYR A 7 -5.25 4.10 -20.68
CA TYR A 7 -5.49 2.67 -20.87
C TYR A 7 -4.18 1.98 -21.27
N THR A 8 -3.27 1.80 -20.33
CA THR A 8 -2.24 0.77 -20.43
C THR A 8 -2.95 -0.58 -20.53
N ARG A 9 -2.61 -1.41 -21.53
CA ARG A 9 -3.23 -2.72 -21.73
C ARG A 9 -3.18 -3.50 -20.41
N LEU A 10 -4.34 -3.83 -19.85
CA LEU A 10 -4.53 -4.68 -18.65
C LEU A 10 -4.13 -6.14 -18.91
N GLU A 11 -3.23 -6.43 -19.86
CA GLU A 11 -2.94 -7.78 -20.31
C GLU A 11 -1.92 -8.50 -19.41
N ASP A 12 -1.14 -7.77 -18.61
CA ASP A 12 -0.10 -8.32 -17.74
C ASP A 12 -0.43 -8.12 -16.26
N TYR A 13 -1.25 -9.01 -15.70
CA TYR A 13 -1.48 -9.09 -14.24
C TYR A 13 -1.47 -10.54 -13.76
N LYS A 14 -1.14 -10.72 -12.49
CA LYS A 14 -1.20 -12.02 -11.81
C LYS A 14 -2.41 -12.06 -10.90
N VAL A 15 -3.15 -13.16 -10.92
CA VAL A 15 -4.24 -13.40 -9.98
C VAL A 15 -3.82 -14.44 -8.97
N TRP A 16 -4.09 -14.16 -7.70
CA TRP A 16 -4.10 -15.16 -6.65
C TRP A 16 -5.51 -15.31 -6.11
N GLU A 17 -6.04 -16.53 -6.16
CA GLU A 17 -7.37 -16.88 -5.67
C GLU A 17 -7.23 -17.78 -4.44
N ARG A 18 -7.96 -17.45 -3.38
CA ARG A 18 -8.13 -18.34 -2.22
C ARG A 18 -9.40 -19.16 -2.38
N GLY A 19 -9.41 -20.35 -1.79
CA GLY A 19 -10.57 -21.26 -1.82
C GLY A 19 -11.83 -20.72 -1.12
N ASP A 20 -11.75 -19.58 -0.44
CA ASP A 20 -12.87 -18.88 0.21
C ASP A 20 -13.50 -17.77 -0.67
N GLY A 21 -13.02 -17.59 -1.91
CA GLY A 21 -13.55 -16.59 -2.85
C GLY A 21 -12.86 -15.23 -2.78
N PHE A 22 -11.87 -15.06 -1.91
CA PHE A 22 -11.01 -13.87 -1.90
C PHE A 22 -10.01 -13.92 -3.05
N CYS A 23 -9.74 -12.78 -3.69
CA CYS A 23 -8.75 -12.71 -4.76
C CYS A 23 -7.91 -11.44 -4.74
N ILE A 24 -6.68 -11.55 -5.24
CA ILE A 24 -5.73 -10.46 -5.39
C ILE A 24 -5.31 -10.36 -6.85
N TYR A 25 -5.51 -9.20 -7.44
CA TYR A 25 -5.00 -8.86 -8.76
C TYR A 25 -3.73 -8.04 -8.57
N SER A 26 -2.60 -8.54 -9.05
CA SER A 26 -1.29 -7.90 -8.93
C SER A 26 -0.83 -7.38 -10.29
N PHE A 27 -0.57 -6.08 -10.34
CA PHE A 27 0.04 -5.36 -11.45
C PHE A 27 1.45 -4.90 -11.02
N ASP A 28 2.21 -4.30 -11.94
CA ASP A 28 3.59 -3.88 -11.67
C ASP A 28 3.71 -2.92 -10.49
N ASN A 29 2.82 -1.93 -10.39
CA ASN A 29 2.89 -0.85 -9.42
C ASN A 29 1.68 -0.75 -8.48
N PHE A 30 0.69 -1.64 -8.62
CA PHE A 30 -0.44 -1.71 -7.69
C PHE A 30 -1.03 -3.11 -7.58
N LYS A 31 -1.77 -3.32 -6.50
CA LYS A 31 -2.52 -4.54 -6.21
C LYS A 31 -3.95 -4.17 -5.81
N LEU A 32 -4.91 -5.01 -6.18
CA LEU A 32 -6.33 -4.89 -5.84
C LEU A 32 -6.77 -6.15 -5.11
N TRP A 33 -7.34 -6.01 -3.92
CA TRP A 33 -7.90 -7.11 -3.14
C TRP A 33 -9.41 -7.04 -3.21
N PHE A 34 -10.03 -8.13 -3.68
CA PHE A 34 -11.47 -8.29 -3.70
C PHE A 34 -11.90 -9.30 -2.64
N GLY A 35 -12.89 -8.90 -1.83
CA GLY A 35 -13.52 -9.76 -0.86
C GLY A 35 -14.39 -10.85 -1.50
N VAL A 36 -14.93 -11.74 -0.66
CA VAL A 36 -15.73 -12.90 -1.10
C VAL A 36 -16.98 -12.55 -1.90
N ASN A 37 -17.45 -11.30 -1.81
CA ASN A 37 -18.60 -10.78 -2.56
C ASN A 37 -18.19 -10.05 -3.85
N ASN A 38 -16.94 -10.15 -4.28
CA ASN A 38 -16.35 -9.40 -5.39
C ASN A 38 -16.36 -7.87 -5.18
N GLU A 39 -16.42 -7.42 -3.93
CA GLU A 39 -16.24 -6.00 -3.58
C GLU A 39 -14.75 -5.69 -3.43
N LEU A 40 -14.32 -4.52 -3.91
CA LEU A 40 -12.95 -4.04 -3.70
C LEU A 40 -12.77 -3.63 -2.23
N GLU A 41 -11.92 -4.33 -1.51
CA GLU A 41 -11.71 -4.14 -0.06
C GLU A 41 -10.41 -3.40 0.24
N GLN A 42 -9.38 -3.57 -0.61
CA GLN A 42 -8.08 -2.92 -0.42
C GLN A 42 -7.38 -2.64 -1.75
N ILE A 43 -6.64 -1.53 -1.78
CA ILE A 43 -5.74 -1.12 -2.85
C ILE A 43 -4.36 -0.94 -2.24
N GLY A 44 -3.35 -1.47 -2.91
CA GLY A 44 -1.94 -1.27 -2.56
C GLY A 44 -1.22 -0.64 -3.73
N VAL A 45 -0.38 0.36 -3.47
CA VAL A 45 0.50 0.97 -4.48
C VAL A 45 1.95 0.82 -4.06
N THR A 46 2.83 0.65 -5.04
CA THR A 46 4.26 0.44 -4.83
C THR A 46 5.11 1.19 -5.87
N LYS A 47 6.40 0.84 -5.97
CA LYS A 47 7.39 1.35 -6.93
C LYS A 47 6.76 1.57 -8.31
N GLY A 48 6.94 2.78 -8.84
CA GLY A 48 6.28 3.24 -10.08
C GLY A 48 5.00 4.06 -9.84
N PHE A 49 4.48 4.11 -8.61
CA PHE A 49 3.46 5.08 -8.21
C PHE A 49 4.11 6.39 -7.73
N PHE A 50 3.68 7.52 -8.31
CA PHE A 50 4.26 8.85 -8.03
C PHE A 50 3.35 9.77 -7.21
N GLY A 51 2.17 9.30 -6.81
CA GLY A 51 1.25 10.05 -5.96
C GLY A 51 1.73 10.14 -4.51
N THR A 52 1.08 11.00 -3.73
CA THR A 52 1.42 11.24 -2.32
C THR A 52 0.18 11.38 -1.46
N TYR A 53 0.29 11.02 -0.17
CA TYR A 53 -0.69 11.32 0.86
C TYR A 53 -0.02 12.12 1.99
N ASN A 54 -0.41 13.38 2.22
CA ASN A 54 0.24 14.24 3.24
C ASN A 54 1.78 14.23 3.14
N SER A 55 2.31 14.27 1.91
CA SER A 55 3.76 14.16 1.59
C SER A 55 4.40 12.77 1.78
N VAL A 56 3.66 11.78 2.27
CA VAL A 56 4.08 10.37 2.25
C VAL A 56 4.00 9.83 0.83
N ARG A 57 5.04 9.13 0.41
CA ARG A 57 5.16 8.47 -0.90
C ARG A 57 6.00 7.20 -0.78
N ILE A 58 6.04 6.40 -1.84
CA ILE A 58 6.98 5.29 -1.93
C ILE A 58 8.42 5.81 -1.73
N GLY A 59 9.18 5.13 -0.87
CA GLY A 59 10.52 5.56 -0.46
C GLY A 59 10.57 6.49 0.77
N THR A 60 9.44 7.00 1.27
CA THR A 60 9.39 7.67 2.59
C THR A 60 9.77 6.67 3.68
N THR A 61 10.44 7.10 4.76
CA THR A 61 10.82 6.21 5.87
C THR A 61 9.95 6.44 7.11
N MET A 62 9.98 5.52 8.09
CA MET A 62 9.25 5.71 9.35
C MET A 62 9.78 6.88 10.19
N LEU A 63 11.05 7.24 10.04
CA LEU A 63 11.59 8.49 10.60
C LEU A 63 10.86 9.73 10.06
N ASP A 64 10.56 9.76 8.77
CA ASP A 64 9.80 10.86 8.15
C ASP A 64 8.33 10.83 8.55
N ILE A 65 7.72 9.64 8.63
CA ILE A 65 6.37 9.46 9.18
C ILE A 65 6.26 10.08 10.58
N LYS A 66 7.26 9.82 11.45
CA LYS A 66 7.32 10.41 12.79
C LYS A 66 7.40 11.94 12.76
N LYS A 67 8.07 12.54 11.78
CA LYS A 67 8.11 14.00 11.61
C LYS A 67 6.77 14.56 11.11
N ILE A 68 6.10 13.85 10.21
CA ILE A 68 4.83 14.30 9.59
C ILE A 68 3.66 14.16 10.56
N PHE A 69 3.54 13.02 11.24
CA PHE A 69 2.38 12.69 12.07
C PHE A 69 2.67 12.63 13.57
N GLY A 70 3.93 12.80 13.98
CA GLY A 70 4.37 12.77 15.38
C GLY A 70 4.57 11.35 15.94
N ARG A 71 3.74 10.38 15.51
CA ARG A 71 3.84 8.96 15.92
C ARG A 71 3.26 8.02 14.87
N TYR A 72 3.65 6.76 14.98
CA TYR A 72 3.08 5.61 14.26
C TYR A 72 3.01 4.42 15.22
N GLU A 73 2.26 3.39 14.86
CA GLU A 73 2.20 2.12 15.58
C GLU A 73 2.55 0.97 14.60
N ASN A 74 3.19 -0.08 15.10
CA ASN A 74 3.46 -1.31 14.35
C ASN A 74 2.33 -2.30 14.67
N ASP A 75 1.61 -2.73 13.64
CA ASP A 75 0.47 -3.66 13.72
C ASP A 75 0.86 -5.09 13.30
N GLY A 76 2.11 -5.47 13.54
CA GLY A 76 2.70 -6.74 13.18
C GLY A 76 3.40 -6.70 11.81
N ASP A 77 2.59 -6.62 10.75
CA ASP A 77 3.08 -6.69 9.36
C ASP A 77 3.17 -5.32 8.69
N VAL A 78 2.46 -4.33 9.23
CA VAL A 78 2.34 -2.99 8.66
C VAL A 78 2.42 -1.91 9.73
N TYR A 79 2.72 -0.69 9.31
CA TYR A 79 2.74 0.50 10.14
C TYR A 79 1.50 1.35 9.91
N ILE A 80 0.87 1.78 10.99
CA ILE A 80 -0.37 2.58 10.96
C ILE A 80 -0.14 3.95 11.60
N ILE A 81 -0.99 4.92 11.24
CA ILE A 81 -1.05 6.22 11.89
C ILE A 81 -2.24 6.25 12.84
N PRO A 82 -2.02 6.35 14.16
CA PRO A 82 -3.11 6.40 15.12
C PRO A 82 -4.07 7.56 14.84
N GLY A 83 -5.36 7.25 14.72
CA GLY A 83 -6.40 8.22 14.40
C GLY A 83 -6.63 8.45 12.89
N ILE A 84 -5.89 7.76 12.01
CA ILE A 84 -6.16 7.73 10.56
C ILE A 84 -6.46 6.29 10.17
N ALA A 85 -7.75 5.96 10.08
CA ALA A 85 -8.20 4.64 9.68
C ALA A 85 -8.04 4.42 8.17
N GLY A 86 -7.89 3.15 7.78
CA GLY A 86 -7.94 2.73 6.37
C GLY A 86 -6.67 3.03 5.57
N ILE A 87 -5.55 3.35 6.21
CA ILE A 87 -4.25 3.48 5.55
C ILE A 87 -3.14 2.86 6.39
N CYS A 88 -2.25 2.09 5.75
CA CYS A 88 -1.06 1.53 6.38
C CYS A 88 0.11 1.47 5.40
N PHE A 89 1.31 1.22 5.94
CA PHE A 89 2.57 1.23 5.21
C PHE A 89 3.36 -0.04 5.49
N GLU A 90 3.93 -0.66 4.45
CA GLU A 90 4.84 -1.80 4.56
C GLU A 90 6.22 -1.35 4.08
N LEU A 91 7.25 -1.77 4.82
CA LEU A 91 8.64 -1.41 4.54
C LEU A 91 9.30 -2.43 3.61
N GLU A 92 10.24 -1.97 2.80
CA GLU A 92 11.05 -2.81 1.93
C GLU A 92 12.00 -3.70 2.74
N ASP A 93 12.10 -4.97 2.34
CA ASP A 93 13.15 -5.88 2.82
C ASP A 93 14.51 -5.51 2.21
N VAL A 94 15.30 -4.73 2.94
CA VAL A 94 16.64 -4.26 2.54
C VAL A 94 17.75 -4.90 3.38
N ASP A 95 18.94 -5.06 2.79
CA ASP A 95 20.13 -5.52 3.52
C ASP A 95 20.47 -4.56 4.67
N GLY A 96 20.71 -5.10 5.87
CA GLY A 96 20.97 -4.29 7.05
C GLY A 96 19.74 -3.50 7.52
N TRP A 97 18.56 -4.13 7.39
CA TRP A 97 17.26 -3.56 7.73
C TRP A 97 17.24 -2.80 9.06
N ASP A 98 16.71 -1.59 9.01
CA ASP A 98 16.44 -0.73 10.16
C ASP A 98 15.08 -0.06 9.97
N GLU A 99 14.18 -0.23 10.94
CA GLU A 99 12.78 0.25 10.88
C GLU A 99 12.68 1.74 10.50
N LEU A 100 13.56 2.58 11.01
CA LEU A 100 13.47 4.02 10.86
C LEU A 100 13.93 4.52 9.48
N THR A 101 14.75 3.71 8.80
CA THR A 101 15.44 4.10 7.56
C THR A 101 15.08 3.22 6.36
N ALA A 102 14.54 2.02 6.58
CA ALA A 102 13.98 1.21 5.52
C ALA A 102 12.86 2.01 4.81
N PRO A 103 12.87 2.04 3.46
CA PRO A 103 11.87 2.78 2.70
C PRO A 103 10.52 2.08 2.75
N ILE A 104 9.44 2.85 2.74
CA ILE A 104 8.10 2.33 2.47
C ILE A 104 8.08 1.77 1.04
N GLU A 105 7.82 0.47 0.94
CA GLU A 105 7.64 -0.24 -0.33
C GLU A 105 6.18 -0.20 -0.78
N TRP A 106 5.24 -0.35 0.17
CA TRP A 106 3.82 -0.35 -0.12
C TRP A 106 3.05 0.65 0.74
N ILE A 107 2.12 1.34 0.09
CA ILE A 107 1.07 2.10 0.76
C ILE A 107 -0.25 1.39 0.46
N PHE A 108 -0.96 1.00 1.51
CA PHE A 108 -2.26 0.37 1.38
C PHE A 108 -3.36 1.30 1.84
N VAL A 109 -4.48 1.28 1.11
CA VAL A 109 -5.75 1.87 1.52
C VAL A 109 -6.78 0.76 1.56
N TYR A 110 -7.52 0.65 2.65
CA TYR A 110 -8.50 -0.42 2.87
C TYR A 110 -9.79 0.11 3.45
N LYS A 111 -10.89 -0.60 3.17
CA LYS A 111 -12.21 -0.32 3.72
C LYS A 111 -12.19 -0.60 5.22
N CYS A 112 -12.75 0.32 6.00
CA CYS A 112 -12.81 0.28 7.47
C CYS A 112 -14.23 0.55 7.95
#